data_AF-A0A7S2E798-F1
#
_entry.id   AF-A0A7S2E798-F1
#
_cell.length_a   1.000
_cell.length_b   1.000
_cell.length_c   1.000
_cell.angle_alpha   90.00
_cell.angle_beta   90.00
_cell.angle_gamma   90.00
#
_symmetry.space_group_name_H-M   'P 1'
#
loop_
_entity.id
_entity.type
_entity.pdbx_description
1 polymer ?
#
loop_
_entity_poly.entity_id
_entity_poly.type
_entity_poly.pdbx_seq_one_letter_code
_entity_poly.pdbx_strand_id
1 'polypeptide(L)'
;AGGGIEDEDDGGGGDRCHGNLLASWPLIRHLSAAPTGRSLLARTLRLCDVPESPRDGRAVLNWAQSPWFDLAEGDFPFPSSYIPYALNMGEEDLPPWPVWEACERG
;
A
#
# COMPACT_ATOMS: atom_id res chain seq x y z
N ALA A 1 9.59 25.79 31.73
CA ALA A 1 9.90 26.02 30.31
C ALA A 1 9.31 24.86 29.54
N GLY A 2 8.14 25.06 28.94
CA GLY A 2 7.56 24.10 28.00
C GLY A 2 8.21 24.32 26.64
N GLY A 3 8.96 23.32 26.17
CA GLY A 3 9.40 23.26 24.78
C GLY A 3 8.31 22.53 24.01
N GLY A 4 7.57 23.28 23.18
CA GLY A 4 6.68 22.70 22.20
C GLY A 4 7.48 21.85 21.22
N ILE A 5 6.95 20.66 20.91
CA ILE A 5 7.31 19.95 19.70
C ILE A 5 6.65 20.77 18.60
N GLU A 6 7.45 21.52 17.85
CA GLU A 6 7.00 22.15 16.62
C GLU A 6 6.82 21.03 15.61
N ASP A 7 5.57 20.64 15.39
CA ASP A 7 5.19 19.87 14.21
C ASP A 7 5.52 20.75 12.99
N GLU A 8 6.69 20.55 12.40
CA GLU A 8 7.07 21.13 11.11
C GLU A 8 6.18 20.48 10.03
N ASP A 9 5.01 21.09 9.84
CA ASP A 9 4.11 20.94 8.68
C ASP A 9 4.82 21.54 7.44
N ASP A 10 5.73 20.77 6.84
CA ASP A 10 6.29 21.05 5.53
C ASP A 10 5.61 20.15 4.50
N GLY A 11 4.63 20.75 3.79
CA GLY A 11 3.70 20.09 2.88
C GLY A 11 4.30 19.11 1.88
N GLY A 12 3.94 17.84 2.07
CA GLY A 12 4.06 16.71 1.14
C GLY A 12 3.16 15.59 1.69
N GLY A 13 2.62 14.70 0.86
CA GLY A 13 1.66 13.63 1.21
C GLY A 13 2.06 12.64 2.33
N GLY A 14 3.18 12.84 3.03
CA GLY A 14 3.68 12.04 4.15
C GLY A 14 2.76 11.99 5.38
N ASP A 15 2.07 13.08 5.74
CA ASP A 15 1.38 13.18 7.04
C ASP A 15 0.15 12.28 7.18
N ARG A 16 -0.48 11.91 6.07
CA ARG A 16 -1.69 11.06 6.08
C ARG A 16 -1.46 9.66 5.55
N CYS A 17 -0.34 9.42 4.85
CA CYS A 17 -0.08 8.12 4.23
C CYS A 17 -0.08 6.98 5.26
N HIS A 18 0.73 7.11 6.32
CA HIS A 18 0.80 6.10 7.38
C HIS A 18 -0.57 5.83 8.03
N GLY A 19 -1.31 6.90 8.35
CA GLY A 19 -2.64 6.79 8.95
C GLY A 19 -3.66 6.12 8.03
N ASN A 20 -3.71 6.52 6.76
CA ASN A 20 -4.61 5.96 5.75
C ASN A 20 -4.28 4.49 5.48
N LEU A 21 -2.99 4.17 5.38
CA LEU A 21 -2.52 2.82 5.16
C LEU A 21 -2.97 1.89 6.30
N LEU A 22 -2.72 2.28 7.55
CA LEU A 22 -3.17 1.53 8.72
C LEU A 22 -4.70 1.42 8.82
N ALA A 23 -5.43 2.47 8.43
CA ALA A 23 -6.89 2.46 8.42
C ALA A 23 -7.47 1.53 7.33
N SER A 24 -6.75 1.32 6.23
CA SER A 24 -7.21 0.46 5.12
C SER A 24 -7.30 -1.02 5.51
N TRP A 25 -6.39 -1.52 6.35
CA TRP A 25 -6.32 -2.95 6.73
C TRP A 25 -7.59 -3.48 7.43
N PRO A 26 -8.10 -2.85 8.50
CA PRO A 26 -9.34 -3.29 9.13
C PRO A 26 -10.55 -3.14 8.19
N LEU A 27 -10.55 -2.14 7.29
CA LEU A 27 -11.62 -1.96 6.30
C LEU A 27 -11.63 -3.10 5.29
N ILE A 28 -10.47 -3.46 4.71
CA ILE A 28 -10.37 -4.60 3.80
C ILE A 28 -10.82 -5.89 4.49
N ARG A 29 -10.37 -6.12 5.73
CA ARG A 29 -10.79 -7.28 6.53
C ARG A 29 -12.30 -7.29 6.75
N HIS A 30 -12.90 -6.15 7.10
CA HIS A 30 -14.33 -6.05 7.33
C HIS A 30 -15.13 -6.33 6.04
N LEU A 31 -14.76 -5.67 4.93
CA LEU A 31 -15.41 -5.84 3.63
C LEU A 31 -15.30 -7.26 3.09
N SER A 32 -14.22 -7.99 3.42
CA SER A 32 -14.04 -9.38 2.98
C SER A 32 -15.16 -10.33 3.46
N ALA A 33 -15.83 -10.02 4.58
CA ALA A 33 -16.78 -10.94 5.20
C ALA A 33 -18.09 -11.07 4.40
N ALA A 34 -18.56 -9.99 3.77
CA ALA A 34 -19.85 -9.95 3.08
C ALA A 34 -19.68 -10.01 1.55
N PRO A 35 -20.58 -10.68 0.80
CA PRO A 35 -20.51 -10.70 -0.67
C PRO A 35 -20.47 -9.31 -1.30
N THR A 36 -21.31 -8.38 -0.82
CA THR A 36 -21.33 -6.99 -1.29
C THR A 36 -20.02 -6.24 -1.00
N GLY A 37 -19.39 -6.53 0.14
CA GLY A 37 -18.09 -5.97 0.51
C GLY A 37 -16.96 -6.51 -0.37
N ARG A 38 -16.98 -7.81 -0.72
CA ARG A 38 -16.03 -8.39 -1.69
C ARG A 38 -16.19 -7.79 -3.08
N SER A 39 -17.42 -7.53 -3.53
CA SER A 39 -17.65 -6.80 -4.79
C SER A 39 -17.16 -5.35 -4.74
N LEU A 40 -17.26 -4.68 -3.57
CA LEU A 40 -16.68 -3.35 -3.40
C LEU A 40 -15.16 -3.40 -3.48
N LEU A 41 -14.51 -4.34 -2.77
CA LEU A 41 -13.07 -4.55 -2.84
C LEU A 41 -12.58 -4.78 -4.27
N ALA A 42 -13.26 -5.66 -5.01
CA ALA A 42 -12.90 -5.95 -6.40
C ALA A 42 -12.94 -4.71 -7.29
N ARG A 43 -13.97 -3.85 -7.14
CA ARG A 43 -14.06 -2.60 -7.91
C ARG A 43 -13.03 -1.56 -7.47
N THR A 44 -12.86 -1.36 -6.17
CA THR A 44 -11.95 -0.35 -5.62
C THR A 44 -10.50 -0.66 -5.96
N LEU A 45 -10.10 -1.92 -5.81
CA LEU A 45 -8.73 -2.39 -6.06
C LEU A 45 -8.51 -2.87 -7.50
N ARG A 46 -9.54 -2.77 -8.36
CA ARG A 46 -9.51 -3.22 -9.76
C ARG A 46 -9.01 -4.66 -9.91
N LEU A 47 -9.48 -5.56 -9.04
CA LEU A 47 -9.17 -6.98 -9.13
C LEU A 47 -9.77 -7.58 -10.41
N CYS A 48 -9.11 -8.57 -10.98
CA CYS A 48 -9.61 -9.28 -12.17
C CYS A 48 -10.95 -9.98 -11.91
N ASP A 49 -11.09 -10.56 -10.71
CA ASP A 49 -12.27 -11.31 -10.28
C ASP A 49 -12.78 -10.83 -8.91
N VAL A 50 -14.06 -11.06 -8.64
CA VAL A 50 -14.65 -10.82 -7.32
C VAL A 50 -14.29 -11.99 -6.40
N PRO A 51 -13.69 -11.77 -5.22
CA PRO A 51 -13.35 -12.87 -4.31
C PRO A 51 -14.62 -13.64 -3.89
N GLU A 52 -14.63 -14.94 -4.11
CA GLU A 52 -15.84 -15.77 -3.99
C GLU A 52 -16.23 -15.98 -2.52
N SER A 53 -15.23 -16.23 -1.68
CA SER A 53 -15.42 -16.54 -0.26
C SER A 53 -14.81 -15.49 0.67
N PRO A 54 -15.20 -15.47 1.96
CA PRO A 54 -14.50 -14.67 2.96
C PRO A 54 -13.01 -15.00 3.09
N ARG A 55 -12.59 -16.23 2.74
CA ARG A 55 -11.18 -16.62 2.74
C ARG A 55 -10.43 -15.90 1.63
N ASP A 56 -10.99 -15.89 0.42
CA ASP A 56 -10.36 -15.22 -0.74
C ASP A 56 -10.34 -13.71 -0.53
N GLY A 57 -11.40 -13.14 0.04
CA GLY A 57 -11.41 -11.73 0.44
C GLY A 57 -10.35 -11.39 1.50
N ARG A 58 -9.98 -12.33 2.39
CA ARG A 58 -8.84 -12.13 3.31
C ARG A 58 -7.49 -12.30 2.62
N ALA A 59 -7.39 -13.10 1.56
CA ALA A 59 -6.18 -13.18 0.76
C ALA A 59 -5.87 -11.83 0.08
N VAL A 60 -6.90 -11.05 -0.28
CA VAL A 60 -6.74 -9.67 -0.77
C VAL A 60 -6.03 -8.77 0.23
N LEU A 61 -6.24 -8.95 1.55
CA LEU A 61 -5.52 -8.17 2.56
C LEU A 61 -4.00 -8.47 2.51
N ASN A 62 -3.63 -9.75 2.50
CA ASN A 62 -2.22 -10.14 2.44
C ASN A 62 -1.57 -9.64 1.15
N TRP A 63 -2.27 -9.77 0.02
CA TRP A 63 -1.82 -9.25 -1.26
C TRP A 63 -1.69 -7.72 -1.26
N ALA A 64 -2.62 -6.98 -0.66
CA ALA A 64 -2.55 -5.52 -0.61
C ALA A 64 -1.42 -5.00 0.30
N GLN A 65 -0.97 -5.81 1.26
CA GLN A 65 0.14 -5.47 2.15
C GLN A 65 1.51 -5.75 1.52
N SER A 66 1.64 -6.76 0.65
CA SER A 66 2.95 -7.20 0.16
C SER A 66 3.73 -6.12 -0.59
N PRO A 67 3.13 -5.26 -1.44
CA PRO A 67 3.89 -4.22 -2.12
C PRO A 67 4.58 -3.25 -1.17
N TRP A 68 4.02 -2.99 0.01
CA TRP A 68 4.66 -2.09 0.99
C TRP A 68 5.93 -2.68 1.59
N PHE A 69 5.98 -4.01 1.73
CA PHE A 69 7.20 -4.70 2.13
C PHE A 69 8.25 -4.61 1.02
N ASP A 70 7.86 -4.93 -0.22
CA ASP A 70 8.76 -4.89 -1.38
C ASP A 70 9.30 -3.48 -1.65
N LEU A 71 8.46 -2.45 -1.54
CA LEU A 71 8.88 -1.05 -1.70
C LEU A 71 9.86 -0.62 -0.60
N ALA A 72 9.67 -1.08 0.64
CA ALA A 72 10.56 -0.75 1.75
C ALA A 72 11.96 -1.37 1.57
N GLU A 73 12.05 -2.59 1.02
CA GLU A 73 13.35 -3.20 0.70
C GLU A 73 14.07 -2.48 -0.46
N GLY A 74 13.29 -1.85 -1.35
CA GLY A 74 13.76 -1.14 -2.54
C GLY A 74 13.86 0.38 -2.39
N ASP A 75 13.76 0.94 -1.17
CA ASP A 75 13.61 2.38 -0.93
C ASP A 75 14.92 3.18 -1.11
N PHE A 76 15.49 3.13 -2.31
CA PHE A 76 16.79 3.73 -2.63
C PHE A 76 16.64 5.17 -3.18
N PRO A 77 17.66 6.04 -2.99
CA PRO A 77 17.67 7.41 -3.52
C PRO A 77 17.89 7.52 -5.05
N PHE A 78 17.76 6.42 -5.80
CA PHE A 78 17.97 6.35 -7.25
C PHE A 78 17.10 5.25 -7.85
N PRO A 79 16.81 5.30 -9.17
CA PRO A 79 16.01 4.26 -9.81
C PRO A 79 16.69 2.90 -9.72
N SER A 80 15.94 1.85 -9.40
CA SER A 80 16.50 0.52 -9.17
C SER A 80 15.55 -0.60 -9.55
N SER A 81 16.06 -1.58 -10.28
CA SER A 81 15.41 -2.86 -10.56
C SER A 81 15.75 -3.94 -9.55
N TYR A 82 16.45 -3.66 -8.44
CA TYR A 82 16.89 -4.73 -7.51
C TYR A 82 15.73 -5.59 -6.99
N ILE A 83 14.70 -4.97 -6.41
CA ILE A 83 13.50 -5.68 -5.95
C ILE A 83 12.63 -6.18 -7.12
N PRO A 84 12.32 -5.36 -8.15
CA PRO A 84 11.65 -5.87 -9.35
C PRO A 84 12.33 -7.12 -9.94
N TYR A 85 13.66 -7.16 -10.00
CA TYR A 85 14.40 -8.33 -10.49
C TYR A 85 14.14 -9.60 -9.68
N ALA A 86 14.05 -9.48 -8.35
CA ALA A 86 13.71 -10.60 -7.49
C ALA A 86 12.26 -11.10 -7.68
N LEU A 87 11.33 -10.21 -8.04
CA LEU A 87 9.90 -10.52 -8.15
C LEU A 87 9.46 -10.93 -9.56
N ASN A 88 9.98 -10.28 -10.61
CA ASN A 88 9.56 -10.45 -11.99
C ASN A 88 10.68 -10.32 -13.02
N MET A 89 11.94 -10.59 -12.66
CA MET A 89 13.10 -10.47 -13.56
C MET A 89 13.38 -9.05 -14.07
N GLY A 90 12.84 -8.02 -13.41
CA GLY A 90 13.29 -6.64 -13.60
C GLY A 90 12.74 -6.01 -14.87
N GLU A 91 11.48 -6.33 -15.18
CA GLU A 91 10.78 -5.73 -16.32
C GLU A 91 10.66 -4.21 -16.19
N GLU A 92 10.68 -3.67 -14.97
CA GLU A 92 10.56 -2.24 -14.66
C GLU A 92 11.50 -1.83 -13.51
N ASP A 93 11.92 -0.56 -13.51
CA ASP A 93 12.66 0.04 -12.39
C ASP A 93 11.69 0.71 -11.41
N LEU A 94 11.94 0.57 -10.11
CA LEU A 94 11.32 1.45 -9.11
C LEU A 94 11.91 2.87 -9.24
N PRO A 95 11.11 3.93 -9.03
CA PRO A 95 11.63 5.30 -9.00
C PRO A 95 12.54 5.51 -7.76
N PRO A 96 13.28 6.64 -7.67
CA PRO A 96 13.91 7.04 -6.42
C PRO A 96 12.85 7.23 -5.33
N TRP A 97 13.15 6.77 -4.11
CA TRP A 97 12.27 6.85 -2.94
C TRP A 97 10.85 6.31 -3.20
N PRO A 98 10.72 5.06 -3.66
CA PRO A 98 9.44 4.49 -4.08
C PRO A 98 8.39 4.39 -2.95
N VAL A 99 8.79 4.33 -1.67
CA VAL A 99 7.81 4.42 -0.57
C VAL A 99 7.17 5.80 -0.51
N TRP A 100 7.97 6.85 -0.68
CA TRP A 100 7.49 8.23 -0.74
C TRP A 100 6.57 8.44 -1.95
N GLU A 101 7.00 8.00 -3.13
CA GLU A 101 6.18 8.08 -4.36
C GLU A 101 4.83 7.34 -4.22
N ALA A 102 4.80 6.21 -3.54
CA ALA A 102 3.55 5.50 -3.23
C ALA A 102 2.64 6.31 -2.28
N CYS A 103 3.22 6.97 -1.28
CA CYS A 103 2.48 7.83 -0.35
C CYS A 103 1.91 9.10 -1.00
N GLU A 104 2.59 9.69 -1.97
CA GLU A 104 2.09 10.87 -2.72
C GLU A 104 0.90 10.53 -3.64
N ARG A 105 0.78 9.27 -4.06
CA ARG A 105 -0.18 8.82 -5.10
C ARG A 105 -1.29 7.92 -4.58
N GLY A 106 -1.20 7.45 -3.33
CA GLY A 106 -2.06 6.45 -2.69
C GLY A 106 -3.36 6.98 -2.09
#